data_AF-A0A1S3IMI3-F1
#
_entry.id   AF-A0A1S3IMI3-F1
#
_cell.length_a   1.000
_cell.length_b   1.000
_cell.length_c   1.000
_cell.angle_alpha   90.00
_cell.angle_beta   90.00
_cell.angle_gamma   90.00
#
_symmetry.space_group_name_H-M   'P 1'
#
loop_
_entity.id
_entity.type
_entity.pdbx_description
1 polymer ?
#
loop_
_entity_poly.entity_id
_entity_poly.type
_entity_poly.pdbx_seq_one_letter_code
_entity_poly.pdbx_strand_id
1 'polypeptide(L)'
;PPTGLPANISHGGAVYTRWGRTSCSTHSKLLYKGISAGTYYSQTGGGSNYLCLPQTPEWGKYQDGGQGTGSYIHGVEYERIYSNIFSTTHTGVQNFQQHDAPCAVCYTQTRPSHVMIPAKKTCPAGWTTEYNGYLISDLDVHHRTEFVCLDEAPEVVAGGHEGKNGALFYTAEVKCGTLPCPPYVDGRELACVVCSK
;
A
#
# COMPACT_ATOMS: atom_id res chain seq x y z
N PRO A 1 -13.70 16.43 29.24
CA PRO A 1 -14.34 16.79 27.96
C PRO A 1 -13.48 17.81 27.19
N PRO A 2 -12.92 17.48 26.02
CA PRO A 2 -12.26 18.50 25.23
C PRO A 2 -13.33 19.40 24.61
N THR A 3 -13.25 20.67 24.96
CA THR A 3 -14.04 21.78 24.41
C THR A 3 -13.84 21.84 22.91
N GLY A 4 -14.90 21.55 22.15
CA GLY A 4 -14.90 21.65 20.69
C GLY A 4 -14.60 23.07 20.25
N LEU A 5 -13.54 23.22 19.46
CA LEU A 5 -13.28 24.43 18.68
C LEU A 5 -14.46 24.68 17.71
N PRO A 6 -14.83 25.95 17.45
CA PRO A 6 -15.91 26.26 16.53
C PRO A 6 -15.59 25.73 15.13
N ALA A 7 -16.60 25.13 14.48
CA ALA A 7 -16.51 24.60 13.12
C ALA A 7 -16.30 25.74 12.11
N ASN A 8 -15.05 26.13 11.91
CA ASN A 8 -14.70 27.18 10.97
C ASN A 8 -14.38 26.55 9.60
N ILE A 9 -15.38 26.58 8.71
CA ILE A 9 -15.32 26.27 7.27
C ILE A 9 -14.72 24.89 6.96
N SER A 10 -15.51 23.83 7.17
CA SER A 10 -15.10 22.45 6.87
C SER A 10 -15.07 22.19 5.36
N HIS A 11 -14.06 22.69 4.67
CA HIS A 11 -13.61 22.00 3.48
C HIS A 11 -13.15 20.62 3.94
N GLY A 12 -13.98 19.59 3.71
CA GLY A 12 -13.68 18.21 4.09
C GLY A 12 -12.34 17.74 3.51
N GLY A 13 -11.90 16.57 3.96
CA GLY A 13 -10.67 15.96 3.46
C GLY A 13 -10.85 14.47 3.23
N ALA A 14 -9.89 13.86 2.56
CA ALA A 14 -9.85 12.43 2.32
C ALA A 14 -8.61 11.82 2.99
N VAL A 15 -8.71 10.54 3.33
CA VAL A 15 -7.59 9.75 3.82
C VAL A 15 -7.26 8.68 2.80
N TYR A 16 -5.98 8.50 2.50
CA TYR A 16 -5.49 7.45 1.62
C TYR A 16 -4.19 6.87 2.18
N THR A 17 -3.87 5.64 1.77
CA THR A 17 -2.60 4.99 2.11
C THR A 17 -1.64 5.08 0.91
N ARG A 18 -0.39 5.47 1.20
CA ARG A 18 0.73 5.39 0.27
C ARG A 18 1.57 4.16 0.64
N TRP A 19 1.43 3.10 -0.16
CA TRP A 19 2.14 1.86 0.07
C TRP A 19 3.59 1.96 -0.43
N GLY A 20 4.52 1.41 0.35
CA GLY A 20 5.95 1.42 0.06
C GLY A 20 6.66 2.72 0.41
N ARG A 21 6.05 3.66 1.13
CA ARG A 21 6.66 4.94 1.51
C ARG A 21 6.33 5.29 2.95
N THR A 22 7.22 5.97 3.65
CA THR A 22 6.97 6.52 5.00
C THR A 22 6.54 7.99 5.01
N SER A 23 6.40 8.61 3.83
CA SER A 23 6.10 10.03 3.64
C SER A 23 4.91 10.26 2.70
N CYS A 24 4.11 11.29 2.95
CA CYS A 24 3.03 11.69 2.04
C CYS A 24 3.53 12.49 0.82
N SER A 25 2.60 12.86 -0.06
CA SER A 25 2.90 13.76 -1.18
C SER A 25 3.16 15.17 -0.65
N THR A 26 3.68 16.06 -1.50
CA THR A 26 3.80 17.49 -1.16
C THR A 26 2.44 18.21 -1.02
N HIS A 27 1.34 17.56 -1.42
CA HIS A 27 -0.01 18.11 -1.39
C HIS A 27 -0.88 17.58 -0.24
N SER A 28 -0.34 16.68 0.59
CA SER A 28 -1.05 16.04 1.70
C SER A 28 -0.20 16.02 2.96
N LYS A 29 -0.86 15.78 4.10
CA LYS A 29 -0.22 15.74 5.43
C LYS A 29 -0.10 14.30 5.90
N LEU A 30 1.03 13.98 6.52
CA LEU A 30 1.21 12.69 7.18
C LEU A 30 0.31 12.60 8.40
N LEU A 31 -0.54 11.58 8.44
CA LEU A 31 -1.29 11.22 9.64
C LEU A 31 -0.41 10.33 10.52
N TYR A 32 0.08 9.23 9.95
CA TYR A 32 1.10 8.39 10.56
C TYR A 32 1.84 7.57 9.49
N LYS A 33 3.03 7.09 9.86
CA LYS A 33 3.80 6.10 9.08
C LYS A 33 3.80 4.76 9.79
N GLY A 34 4.06 3.72 9.04
CA GLY A 34 3.87 2.36 9.52
C GLY A 34 4.58 1.30 8.70
N ILE A 35 4.24 0.07 9.05
CA ILE A 35 4.68 -1.15 8.39
C ILE A 35 3.45 -1.75 7.69
N SER A 36 3.60 -2.08 6.40
CA SER A 36 2.56 -2.77 5.67
C SER A 36 2.39 -4.17 6.25
N ALA A 37 1.16 -4.57 6.48
CA ALA A 37 0.84 -5.85 7.08
C ALA A 37 -0.36 -6.50 6.41
N GLY A 38 -0.51 -7.80 6.58
CA GLY A 38 -1.62 -8.57 6.04
C GLY A 38 -1.66 -9.98 6.61
N THR A 39 -2.35 -10.86 5.91
CA THR A 39 -2.42 -12.28 6.25
C THR A 39 -1.26 -13.04 5.63
N TYR A 40 -0.76 -14.05 6.34
CA TYR A 40 0.29 -14.96 5.86
C TYR A 40 -0.11 -15.58 4.52
N TYR A 41 0.80 -15.62 3.54
CA TYR A 41 0.48 -15.99 2.15
C TYR A 41 -0.28 -17.32 1.99
N SER A 42 0.01 -18.31 2.85
CA SER A 42 -0.61 -19.64 2.76
C SER A 42 -1.88 -19.79 3.61
N GLN A 43 -2.33 -18.73 4.29
CA GLN A 43 -3.50 -18.80 5.17
C GLN A 43 -4.79 -18.42 4.42
N THR A 44 -5.83 -19.22 4.65
CA THR A 44 -7.12 -19.11 3.95
C THR A 44 -8.15 -18.25 4.71
N GLY A 45 -7.94 -18.05 6.02
CA GLY A 45 -8.79 -17.27 6.91
C GLY A 45 -8.16 -15.92 7.27
N GLY A 46 -8.80 -15.17 8.19
CA GLY A 46 -8.33 -13.85 8.58
C GLY A 46 -8.92 -12.72 7.73
N GLY A 47 -8.17 -11.63 7.56
CA GLY A 47 -8.58 -10.44 6.81
C GLY A 47 -8.18 -10.54 5.34
N SER A 48 -8.97 -9.97 4.44
CA SER A 48 -8.73 -9.98 2.98
C SER A 48 -8.14 -8.67 2.46
N ASN A 49 -7.51 -7.88 3.34
CA ASN A 49 -6.97 -6.57 3.04
C ASN A 49 -5.57 -6.41 3.64
N TYR A 50 -4.80 -5.47 3.10
CA TYR A 50 -3.59 -4.97 3.73
C TYR A 50 -3.95 -3.93 4.79
N LEU A 51 -3.06 -3.82 5.77
CA LEU A 51 -3.13 -2.86 6.86
C LEU A 51 -1.86 -2.02 6.85
N CYS A 52 -2.00 -0.75 7.19
CA CYS A 52 -0.86 0.08 7.55
C CYS A 52 -0.77 0.15 9.07
N LEU A 53 0.08 -0.67 9.68
CA LEU A 53 0.22 -0.69 11.14
C LEU A 53 1.11 0.47 11.58
N PRO A 54 0.69 1.29 12.57
CA PRO A 54 1.55 2.34 13.11
C PRO A 54 2.90 1.79 13.56
N GLN A 55 3.98 2.53 13.28
CA GLN A 55 5.34 2.11 13.67
C GLN A 55 5.48 1.94 15.19
N THR A 56 4.70 2.70 15.96
CA THR A 56 4.61 2.59 17.42
C THR A 56 3.19 2.16 17.79
N PRO A 57 2.96 0.88 18.16
CA PRO A 57 1.64 0.40 18.54
C PRO A 57 1.24 0.85 19.96
N GLU A 58 -0.06 0.92 20.20
CA GLU A 58 -0.65 1.06 21.54
C GLU A 58 -1.33 -0.26 21.92
N TRP A 59 -1.08 -0.73 23.15
CA TRP A 59 -1.64 -1.99 23.64
C TRP A 59 -2.77 -1.74 24.63
N GLY A 60 -3.88 -2.47 24.46
CA GLY A 60 -4.96 -2.55 25.43
C GLY A 60 -4.66 -3.59 26.53
N LYS A 61 -5.69 -4.34 26.96
CA LYS A 61 -5.48 -5.54 27.78
C LYS A 61 -5.04 -6.68 26.88
N TYR A 62 -3.93 -7.33 27.21
CA TYR A 62 -3.39 -8.44 26.43
C TYR A 62 -2.90 -9.57 27.34
N GLN A 63 -2.72 -10.75 26.73
CA GLN A 63 -2.05 -11.90 27.32
C GLN A 63 -0.87 -12.24 26.42
N ASP A 64 0.31 -12.36 27.01
CA ASP A 64 1.51 -12.73 26.27
C ASP A 64 1.43 -14.16 25.73
N GLY A 65 2.05 -14.39 24.56
CA GLY A 65 2.08 -15.67 23.85
C GLY A 65 0.98 -15.82 22.79
N GLY A 66 1.17 -16.81 21.91
CA GLY A 66 0.20 -17.14 20.86
C GLY A 66 -0.97 -17.96 21.41
N GLN A 67 -2.20 -17.44 21.26
CA GLN A 67 -3.41 -18.10 21.77
C GLN A 67 -3.98 -19.15 20.81
N GLY A 68 -3.44 -19.28 19.59
CA GLY A 68 -3.72 -20.38 18.66
C GLY A 68 -5.08 -20.36 17.94
N THR A 69 -6.00 -19.47 18.32
CA THR A 69 -7.40 -19.49 17.85
C THR A 69 -7.81 -18.28 17.00
N GLY A 70 -6.97 -17.24 16.95
CA GLY A 70 -7.26 -15.99 16.24
C GLY A 70 -6.56 -15.88 14.89
N SER A 71 -6.86 -14.80 14.17
CA SER A 71 -6.12 -14.42 12.97
C SER A 71 -4.76 -13.82 13.33
N TYR A 72 -3.74 -14.18 12.55
CA TYR A 72 -2.41 -13.59 12.65
C TYR A 72 -2.24 -12.44 11.65
N ILE A 73 -1.48 -11.43 12.06
CA ILE A 73 -1.08 -10.31 11.21
C ILE A 73 0.43 -10.41 11.00
N HIS A 74 0.86 -10.40 9.75
CA HIS A 74 2.25 -10.53 9.32
C HIS A 74 2.67 -9.26 8.59
N GLY A 75 3.95 -8.89 8.68
CA GLY A 75 4.53 -7.87 7.80
C GLY A 75 4.42 -8.27 6.33
N VAL A 76 4.42 -7.27 5.44
CA VAL A 76 4.40 -7.49 4.00
C VAL A 76 5.81 -7.44 3.42
N GLU A 77 6.15 -8.41 2.58
CA GLU A 77 7.43 -8.49 1.89
C GLU A 77 7.30 -8.20 0.40
N TYR A 78 8.32 -7.55 -0.16
CA TYR A 78 8.48 -7.39 -1.61
C TYR A 78 8.96 -8.69 -2.25
N GLU A 79 8.06 -9.60 -2.63
CA GLU A 79 8.48 -10.96 -3.01
C GLU A 79 8.95 -11.08 -4.47
N ARG A 80 8.14 -10.59 -5.42
CA ARG A 80 8.54 -10.53 -6.85
C ARG A 80 8.27 -9.14 -7.42
N ILE A 81 8.90 -8.16 -6.78
CA ILE A 81 8.93 -6.79 -7.27
C ILE A 81 10.28 -6.57 -7.95
N TYR A 82 10.32 -6.66 -9.28
CA TYR A 82 11.56 -6.50 -10.03
C TYR A 82 11.99 -5.03 -10.11
N SER A 83 13.27 -4.76 -9.80
CA SER A 83 13.84 -3.40 -9.74
C SER A 83 13.95 -2.68 -11.08
N ASN A 84 13.63 -3.33 -12.20
CA ASN A 84 13.66 -2.71 -13.53
C ASN A 84 12.48 -1.75 -13.76
N ILE A 85 11.38 -1.87 -13.00
CA ILE A 85 10.21 -1.00 -13.11
C ILE A 85 10.00 -0.10 -11.88
N PHE A 86 10.77 -0.30 -10.81
CA PHE A 86 10.77 0.54 -9.61
C PHE A 86 12.10 1.27 -9.42
N SER A 87 12.04 2.50 -8.93
CA SER A 87 13.24 3.24 -8.54
C SER A 87 13.81 2.72 -7.23
N THR A 88 15.12 2.45 -7.20
CA THR A 88 15.86 2.04 -6.01
C THR A 88 16.49 3.21 -5.25
N THR A 89 16.18 4.47 -5.64
CA THR A 89 16.81 5.66 -5.04
C THR A 89 16.54 5.83 -3.55
N HIS A 90 15.47 5.24 -3.02
CA HIS A 90 15.05 5.38 -1.63
C HIS A 90 15.16 4.09 -0.81
N THR A 91 15.56 2.98 -1.42
CA THR A 91 15.72 1.70 -0.72
C THR A 91 17.08 1.59 -0.04
N GLY A 92 18.09 2.33 -0.51
CA GLY A 92 19.47 2.18 -0.07
C GLY A 92 20.15 0.89 -0.56
N VAL A 93 19.45 0.08 -1.36
CA VAL A 93 19.91 -1.23 -1.88
C VAL A 93 19.52 -1.39 -3.36
N GLN A 94 20.36 -2.07 -4.13
CA GLN A 94 20.11 -2.34 -5.56
C GLN A 94 18.94 -3.31 -5.80
N ASN A 95 18.72 -4.22 -4.85
CA ASN A 95 17.60 -5.15 -4.87
C ASN A 95 16.95 -5.13 -3.48
N PHE A 96 15.66 -4.82 -3.43
CA PHE A 96 14.85 -4.78 -2.23
C PHE A 96 13.87 -5.95 -2.15
N GLN A 97 14.05 -6.97 -2.99
CA GLN A 97 13.33 -8.23 -2.88
C GLN A 97 13.50 -8.84 -1.49
N GLN A 98 12.44 -9.42 -0.95
CA GLN A 98 12.32 -9.94 0.42
C GLN A 98 12.45 -8.90 1.53
N HIS A 99 12.58 -7.62 1.18
CA HIS A 99 12.49 -6.58 2.20
C HIS A 99 11.04 -6.33 2.62
N ASP A 100 10.88 -5.96 3.88
CA ASP A 100 9.61 -5.54 4.43
C ASP A 100 9.20 -4.16 3.88
N ALA A 101 7.92 -4.02 3.55
CA ALA A 101 7.36 -2.82 2.93
C ALA A 101 6.81 -1.82 3.97
N PRO A 102 7.25 -0.55 3.98
CA PRO A 102 6.63 0.48 4.81
C PRO A 102 5.33 0.99 4.19
N CYS A 103 4.60 1.79 4.96
CA CYS A 103 3.41 2.49 4.48
C CYS A 103 3.25 3.86 5.18
N ALA A 104 2.47 4.74 4.58
CA ALA A 104 2.10 6.02 5.16
C ALA A 104 0.61 6.26 4.96
N VAL A 105 -0.10 6.66 6.01
CA VAL A 105 -1.47 7.13 5.93
C VAL A 105 -1.45 8.65 5.84
N CYS A 106 -2.10 9.16 4.80
CA CYS A 106 -2.04 10.55 4.39
C CYS A 106 -3.42 11.18 4.39
N TYR A 107 -3.47 12.45 4.76
CA TYR A 107 -4.69 13.26 4.80
C TYR A 107 -4.60 14.43 3.84
N THR A 108 -5.59 14.57 2.96
CA THR A 108 -5.73 15.70 2.04
C THR A 108 -6.61 16.77 2.67
N GLN A 109 -6.08 17.99 2.79
CA GLN A 109 -6.89 19.12 3.24
C GLN A 109 -7.66 19.71 2.05
N THR A 110 -8.92 20.08 2.29
CA THR A 110 -9.86 20.68 1.32
C THR A 110 -10.25 19.85 0.10
N ARG A 111 -9.76 18.61 -0.01
CA ARG A 111 -10.06 17.66 -1.08
C ARG A 111 -10.75 16.43 -0.48
N PRO A 112 -12.10 16.41 -0.39
CA PRO A 112 -12.85 15.39 0.36
C PRO A 112 -12.94 14.04 -0.36
N SER A 113 -12.46 13.91 -1.60
CA SER A 113 -12.49 12.67 -2.36
C SER A 113 -11.09 12.20 -2.72
N HIS A 114 -10.89 10.89 -2.73
CA HIS A 114 -9.71 10.27 -3.34
C HIS A 114 -10.10 9.02 -4.14
N VAL A 115 -9.24 8.63 -5.07
CA VAL A 115 -9.43 7.43 -5.90
C VAL A 115 -8.07 6.85 -6.32
N MET A 116 -7.95 5.53 -6.30
CA MET A 116 -6.88 4.81 -7.00
C MET A 116 -7.39 4.43 -8.39
N ILE A 117 -6.66 4.80 -9.43
CA ILE A 117 -6.99 4.48 -10.83
C ILE A 117 -5.93 3.49 -11.35
N PRO A 118 -6.29 2.21 -11.57
CA PRO A 118 -5.40 1.24 -12.18
C PRO A 118 -5.25 1.52 -13.69
N ALA A 119 -4.17 1.03 -14.28
CA ALA A 119 -3.76 1.25 -15.67
C ALA A 119 -3.49 2.72 -16.05
N LYS A 120 -3.20 3.60 -15.08
CA LYS A 120 -2.90 5.02 -15.30
C LYS A 120 -1.71 5.47 -14.45
N LYS A 121 -0.91 6.40 -14.99
CA LYS A 121 0.14 7.11 -14.24
C LYS A 121 -0.22 8.56 -13.91
N THR A 122 -1.33 9.06 -14.47
CA THR A 122 -1.72 10.47 -14.38
C THR A 122 -3.17 10.60 -13.97
N CYS A 123 -3.45 11.54 -13.08
CA CYS A 123 -4.82 11.85 -12.66
C CYS A 123 -5.64 12.55 -13.76
N PRO A 124 -6.98 12.44 -13.74
CA PRO A 124 -7.85 13.20 -14.63
C PRO A 124 -7.68 14.72 -14.42
N ALA A 125 -8.07 15.52 -15.41
CA ALA A 125 -8.01 16.98 -15.30
C ALA A 125 -8.76 17.48 -14.05
N GLY A 126 -8.13 18.40 -13.31
CA GLY A 126 -8.67 18.98 -12.08
C GLY A 126 -8.57 18.08 -10.84
N TRP A 127 -7.91 16.92 -10.93
CA TRP A 127 -7.52 16.11 -9.78
C TRP A 127 -6.05 16.32 -9.43
N THR A 128 -5.72 16.26 -8.14
CA THR A 128 -4.34 16.32 -7.65
C THR A 128 -3.75 14.92 -7.63
N THR A 129 -2.54 14.76 -8.16
CA THR A 129 -1.79 13.49 -8.05
C THR A 129 -1.14 13.42 -6.68
N GLU A 130 -1.47 12.39 -5.91
CA GLU A 130 -0.83 12.13 -4.62
C GLU A 130 0.41 11.26 -4.78
N TYR A 131 0.31 10.19 -5.55
CA TYR A 131 1.46 9.39 -6.00
C TYR A 131 1.06 8.48 -7.17
N ASN A 132 2.06 7.90 -7.84
CA ASN A 132 1.87 6.91 -8.89
C ASN A 132 2.87 5.75 -8.71
N GLY A 133 2.61 4.64 -9.39
CA GLY A 133 3.48 3.48 -9.40
C GLY A 133 2.82 2.31 -10.08
N TYR A 134 2.85 1.14 -9.45
CA TYR A 134 2.36 -0.11 -10.03
C TYR A 134 1.37 -0.82 -9.12
N LEU A 135 0.36 -1.42 -9.76
CA LEU A 135 -0.65 -2.20 -9.10
C LEU A 135 -0.02 -3.50 -8.61
N ILE A 136 -0.24 -3.82 -7.34
CA ILE A 136 0.25 -5.03 -6.71
C ILE A 136 -0.90 -5.79 -6.03
N SER A 137 -0.69 -7.07 -5.78
CA SER A 137 -1.53 -7.93 -4.93
C SER A 137 -0.71 -9.16 -4.50
N ASP A 138 -1.36 -10.18 -3.95
CA ASP A 138 -0.72 -11.49 -3.72
C ASP A 138 -0.60 -12.28 -5.04
N LEU A 139 0.14 -13.38 -5.01
CA LEU A 139 0.31 -14.31 -6.13
C LEU A 139 -1.02 -14.97 -6.50
N ASP A 140 -1.23 -15.23 -7.79
CA ASP A 140 -2.48 -15.77 -8.35
C ASP A 140 -2.90 -17.15 -7.80
N VAL A 141 -1.94 -17.96 -7.33
CA VAL A 141 -2.18 -19.27 -6.69
C VAL A 141 -2.36 -19.19 -5.17
N HIS A 142 -2.21 -18.02 -4.56
CA HIS A 142 -2.44 -17.80 -3.13
C HIS A 142 -3.90 -17.38 -2.86
N HIS A 143 -4.21 -17.13 -1.59
CA HIS A 143 -5.52 -16.60 -1.21
C HIS A 143 -5.67 -15.15 -1.66
N ARG A 144 -6.86 -14.82 -2.18
CA ARG A 144 -7.16 -13.48 -2.67
C ARG A 144 -7.01 -12.43 -1.56
N THR A 145 -6.43 -11.30 -1.93
CA THR A 145 -6.38 -10.06 -1.14
C THR A 145 -6.78 -8.89 -2.04
N GLU A 146 -6.62 -7.67 -1.57
CA GLU A 146 -6.89 -6.48 -2.34
C GLU A 146 -5.80 -6.16 -3.37
N PHE A 147 -6.17 -5.37 -4.39
CA PHE A 147 -5.20 -4.70 -5.26
C PHE A 147 -4.94 -3.31 -4.73
N VAL A 148 -3.66 -2.97 -4.51
CA VAL A 148 -3.26 -1.61 -4.09
C VAL A 148 -2.18 -1.05 -4.99
N CYS A 149 -2.00 0.27 -4.92
CA CYS A 149 -0.96 0.96 -5.67
C CYS A 149 0.31 1.06 -4.84
N LEU A 150 1.39 0.39 -5.28
CA LEU A 150 2.72 0.54 -4.71
C LEU A 150 3.43 1.72 -5.37
N ASP A 151 4.01 2.61 -4.57
CA ASP A 151 4.75 3.77 -5.06
C ASP A 151 5.90 3.36 -5.99
N GLU A 152 6.12 4.14 -7.06
CA GLU A 152 7.19 3.86 -8.03
C GLU A 152 8.60 3.92 -7.44
N ALA A 153 8.81 4.58 -6.30
CA ALA A 153 10.09 4.73 -5.64
C ALA A 153 10.03 4.29 -4.17
N PRO A 154 9.84 2.97 -3.92
CA PRO A 154 9.59 2.46 -2.59
C PRO A 154 10.80 2.63 -1.66
N GLU A 155 10.51 2.57 -0.36
CA GLU A 155 11.44 2.46 0.75
C GLU A 155 11.38 1.04 1.32
N VAL A 156 12.32 0.70 2.20
CA VAL A 156 12.34 -0.59 2.92
C VAL A 156 12.31 -0.35 4.42
N VAL A 157 11.75 -1.28 5.18
CA VAL A 157 11.81 -1.23 6.64
C VAL A 157 13.21 -1.65 7.11
N ALA A 158 13.81 -0.87 8.01
CA ALA A 158 15.12 -1.19 8.58
C ALA A 158 15.09 -2.52 9.34
N GLY A 159 16.02 -3.41 9.04
CA GLY A 159 16.10 -4.74 9.65
C GLY A 159 15.17 -5.79 9.03
N GLY A 160 14.20 -5.40 8.20
CA GLY A 160 13.32 -6.32 7.48
C GLY A 160 13.91 -6.71 6.13
N HIS A 161 14.99 -7.49 6.12
CA HIS A 161 15.75 -7.89 4.92
C HIS A 161 15.83 -9.42 4.77
N GLU A 162 15.13 -10.14 5.64
CA GLU A 162 15.07 -11.60 5.65
C GLU A 162 13.71 -12.04 5.09
N GLY A 163 13.71 -12.96 4.13
CA GLY A 163 12.47 -13.58 3.65
C GLY A 163 11.87 -14.52 4.70
N LYS A 164 10.73 -14.12 5.25
CA LYS A 164 9.91 -14.81 6.27
C LYS A 164 8.59 -15.32 5.69
N ASN A 165 8.29 -14.97 4.44
CA ASN A 165 7.06 -15.27 3.73
C ASN A 165 5.83 -14.81 4.53
N GLY A 166 5.77 -13.52 4.86
CA GLY A 166 4.66 -12.92 5.59
C GLY A 166 3.39 -12.79 4.74
N ALA A 167 2.80 -11.60 4.75
CA ALA A 167 1.98 -11.16 3.63
C ALA A 167 2.92 -10.74 2.48
N LEU A 168 2.47 -10.76 1.23
CA LEU A 168 3.38 -10.60 0.09
C LEU A 168 2.87 -9.56 -0.90
N PHE A 169 3.79 -8.82 -1.50
CA PHE A 169 3.54 -7.97 -2.67
C PHE A 169 4.14 -8.59 -3.93
N TYR A 170 3.27 -8.83 -4.90
CA TYR A 170 3.56 -9.23 -6.27
C TYR A 170 2.98 -8.19 -7.24
N THR A 171 3.69 -7.90 -8.33
CA THR A 171 3.16 -7.05 -9.39
C THR A 171 1.99 -7.71 -10.11
N ALA A 172 0.94 -6.92 -10.36
CA ALA A 172 -0.21 -7.37 -11.12
C ALA A 172 0.04 -7.17 -12.63
N GLU A 173 -0.14 -8.24 -13.40
CA GLU A 173 0.03 -8.26 -14.85
C GLU A 173 -1.31 -8.33 -15.57
N VAL A 174 -1.38 -7.74 -16.76
CA VAL A 174 -2.51 -7.87 -17.68
C VAL A 174 -2.60 -9.31 -18.17
N LYS A 175 -3.81 -9.88 -18.13
CA LYS A 175 -4.15 -11.09 -18.89
C LYS A 175 -5.23 -10.79 -19.93
N CYS A 176 -4.88 -10.98 -21.20
CA CYS A 176 -5.80 -10.79 -22.33
C CYS A 176 -6.85 -11.90 -22.38
N GLY A 177 -8.01 -11.59 -22.97
CA GLY A 177 -9.13 -12.51 -23.12
C GLY A 177 -10.42 -11.72 -23.14
N THR A 178 -11.17 -11.74 -22.04
CA THR A 178 -12.28 -10.80 -21.83
C THR A 178 -11.80 -9.36 -21.64
N LEU A 179 -10.55 -9.17 -21.22
CA LEU A 179 -9.85 -7.89 -21.26
C LEU A 179 -9.34 -7.64 -22.70
N PRO A 180 -9.79 -6.57 -23.39
CA PRO A 180 -9.42 -6.32 -24.78
C PRO A 180 -7.93 -5.97 -24.94
N CYS A 181 -7.28 -6.64 -25.89
CA CYS A 181 -5.91 -6.37 -26.28
C CYS A 181 -5.84 -6.22 -27.80
N PRO A 182 -5.74 -4.98 -28.34
CA PRO A 182 -5.56 -3.67 -27.69
C PRO A 182 -6.83 -3.11 -26.99
N PRO A 183 -6.70 -2.09 -26.09
CA PRO A 183 -5.51 -1.27 -25.82
C PRO A 183 -4.56 -1.82 -24.75
N TYR A 184 -4.95 -2.88 -24.03
CA TYR A 184 -4.05 -3.57 -23.11
C TYR A 184 -3.08 -4.50 -23.86
N VAL A 185 -2.05 -4.97 -23.17
CA VAL A 185 -1.04 -5.88 -23.73
C VAL A 185 -0.79 -7.00 -22.73
N ASP A 186 -0.88 -8.26 -23.18
CA ASP A 186 -0.71 -9.45 -22.33
C ASP A 186 0.64 -9.41 -21.61
N GLY A 187 0.64 -9.78 -20.33
CA GLY A 187 1.83 -9.90 -19.50
C GLY A 187 2.47 -8.58 -19.05
N ARG A 188 1.90 -7.41 -19.37
CA ARG A 188 2.44 -6.13 -18.86
C ARG A 188 1.98 -5.83 -17.46
N GLU A 189 2.90 -5.36 -16.62
CA GLU A 189 2.59 -4.85 -15.29
C GLU A 189 1.71 -3.60 -15.39
N LEU A 190 0.67 -3.55 -14.55
CA LEU A 190 -0.28 -2.45 -14.55
C LEU A 190 0.25 -1.29 -13.72
N ALA A 191 0.39 -0.12 -14.34
CA ALA A 191 0.60 1.12 -13.59
C ALA A 191 -0.63 1.49 -12.76
N CYS A 192 -0.47 2.36 -11.77
CA CYS A 192 -1.56 2.92 -10.99
C CYS A 192 -1.23 4.35 -10.54
N VAL A 193 -2.27 5.12 -10.22
CA VAL A 193 -2.15 6.47 -9.67
C VAL A 193 -3.20 6.67 -8.59
N VAL A 194 -2.81 7.33 -7.50
CA VAL A 194 -3.74 7.79 -6.46
C VAL A 194 -3.94 9.28 -6.59
N CYS A 195 -5.21 9.67 -6.68
CA CYS A 195 -5.66 11.02 -6.97
C CYS A 195 -6.59 11.53 -5.87
N SER A 196 -6.62 12.85 -5.66
CA SER A 196 -7.55 13.50 -4.74
C SER A 196 -8.21 14.76 -5.34
N LYS A 197 -9.40 15.10 -4.85
CA LYS A 197 -10.20 16.25 -5.30
C LYS A 197 -11.07 16.83 -4.19
#